data_AF-A0A2E2WV65-F1
#
_entry.id   AF-A0A2E2WV65-F1
#
_cell.length_a   1.000
_cell.length_b   1.000
_cell.length_c   1.000
_cell.angle_alpha   90.00
_cell.angle_beta   90.00
_cell.angle_gamma   90.00
#
_symmetry.space_group_name_H-M   'P 1'
#
loop_
_entity.id
_entity.type
_entity.pdbx_description
1 polymer ?
#
loop_
_entity_poly.entity_id
_entity_poly.type
_entity_poly.pdbx_seq_one_letter_code
_entity_poly.pdbx_strand_id
1 'polypeptide(L)' 'MYLLKCDNYTYNGCTNNFKRRIQQHNSEIKGGAECTSRRGSWTPYCIITGFKDNI' A
#
# COMPACT_ATOMS: atom_id res chain seq x y z
N MET A 1 -2.41 2.81 -8.84
CA MET A 1 -3.34 2.25 -7.82
C MET A 1 -2.85 0.85 -7.44
N TYR A 2 -3.14 0.38 -6.23
CA TYR A 2 -2.75 -0.96 -5.78
C TYR A 2 -3.78 -1.53 -4.79
N LEU A 3 -3.79 -2.86 -4.68
CA LEU A 3 -4.48 -3.62 -3.67
C LEU A 3 -3.44 -4.43 -2.89
N LEU A 4 -3.43 -4.29 -1.57
CA LEU A 4 -2.60 -5.05 -0.64
C LEU A 4 -3.44 -6.11 0.07
N LYS A 5 -2.77 -7.19 0.49
CA LYS A 5 -3.33 -8.25 1.32
C LYS A 5 -2.46 -8.49 2.55
N CYS A 6 -3.11 -8.75 3.68
CA CYS A 6 -2.54 -9.19 4.95
C CYS A 6 -3.55 -10.18 5.57
N ASP A 7 -3.26 -11.47 5.55
CA ASP A 7 -4.21 -12.54 5.93
C ASP A 7 -5.58 -12.38 5.22
N ASN A 8 -6.65 -12.17 6.01
CA ASN A 8 -8.03 -11.95 5.54
C ASN A 8 -8.36 -10.46 5.34
N TYR A 9 -7.38 -9.57 5.44
CA TYR A 9 -7.56 -8.13 5.26
C TYR A 9 -7.01 -7.68 3.92
N THR A 10 -7.73 -6.73 3.33
CA THR A 10 -7.32 -6.05 2.10
C THR A 10 -7.25 -4.56 2.32
N TYR A 11 -6.37 -3.88 1.58
CA TYR A 11 -6.26 -2.43 1.60
C TYR A 11 -5.99 -1.90 0.19
N ASN A 12 -6.81 -0.95 -0.28
CA ASN A 12 -6.60 -0.29 -1.55
C ASN A 12 -5.92 1.08 -1.36
N GLY A 13 -5.07 1.47 -2.30
CA GLY A 13 -4.43 2.77 -2.28
C GLY A 13 -3.90 3.22 -3.63
N CYS A 14 -3.45 4.46 -3.69
CA CYS A 14 -2.77 5.03 -4.85
C CYS A 14 -1.45 5.68 -4.41
N THR A 15 -0.45 5.60 -5.27
CA THR A 15 0.85 6.21 -5.04
C THR A 15 1.65 6.26 -6.35
N ASN A 16 2.52 7.25 -6.47
CA ASN A 16 3.50 7.35 -7.56
C ASN A 16 4.79 6.56 -7.23
N ASN A 17 4.98 6.14 -5.98
CA ASN A 17 6.16 5.38 -5.56
C ASN A 17 5.75 4.19 -4.68
N PHE A 18 5.44 3.07 -5.35
CA PHE A 18 4.95 1.86 -4.69
C PHE A 18 5.98 1.26 -3.72
N LYS A 19 7.26 1.24 -4.11
CA LYS A 19 8.34 0.68 -3.28
C LYS A 19 8.43 1.40 -1.94
N ARG A 20 8.41 2.73 -1.93
CA ARG A 20 8.38 3.49 -0.67
C ARG A 20 7.08 3.24 0.10
N ARG A 21 5.94 3.20 -0.60
CA ARG A 21 4.62 3.09 0.04
C ARG A 21 4.39 1.74 0.72
N ILE A 22 4.88 0.64 0.17
CA ILE A 22 4.76 -0.69 0.81
C ILE A 22 5.58 -0.77 2.11
N GLN A 23 6.76 -0.14 2.15
CA GLN A 23 7.58 -0.02 3.37
C GLN A 23 6.87 0.80 4.46
N GLN A 24 6.14 1.86 4.07
CA GLN A 24 5.30 2.62 4.99
C GLN A 24 4.15 1.78 5.56
N HIS A 25 3.49 0.96 4.74
CA HIS A 25 2.42 0.07 5.20
C HIS A 25 2.92 -1.03 6.13
N ASN A 26 4.14 -1.53 5.91
CA ASN A 26 4.81 -2.50 6.77
C ASN A 26 5.58 -1.88 7.95
N SER A 27 5.39 -0.57 8.21
CA SER A 27 6.01 0.14 9.32
C SER A 27 7.56 0.11 9.32
N GLU A 28 8.20 -0.20 8.19
CA GLU A 28 9.66 -0.12 8.02
C GLU A 28 10.12 1.35 8.03
N ILE A 29 9.27 2.25 7.54
CA ILE A 29 9.50 3.70 7.52
C ILE A 29 8.22 4.47 7.90
N LYS A 30 8.37 5.70 8.39
CA LYS A 30 7.25 6.54 8.84
C LYS A 30 6.32 6.97 7.69
N GLY A 31 5.06 7.29 8.05
CA GLY A 31 4.06 7.83 7.11
C GLY A 31 3.14 6.77 6.48
N GLY A 32 3.01 5.60 7.11
CA GLY A 32 1.98 4.61 6.78
C GLY A 32 0.59 5.06 7.18
N ALA A 33 -0.44 4.47 6.57
CA ALA A 33 -1.83 4.70 6.95
C ALA A 33 -2.11 4.03 8.31
N GLU A 34 -2.87 4.70 9.18
CA GLU A 34 -3.17 4.21 10.53
C GLU A 34 -3.80 2.81 10.53
N CYS A 35 -4.70 2.54 9.59
CA CYS A 35 -5.35 1.23 9.47
C CYS A 35 -4.39 0.11 9.08
N THR A 36 -3.28 0.45 8.42
CA THR A 36 -2.26 -0.52 8.01
C THR A 36 -1.14 -0.68 9.02
N SER A 37 -0.82 0.35 9.80
CA SER A 37 0.32 0.34 10.74
C SER A 37 0.11 -0.56 11.96
N ARG A 38 -1.15 -0.84 12.31
CA ARG A 38 -1.53 -1.78 13.40
C ARG A 38 -1.52 -3.25 12.97
N ARG A 39 -1.21 -3.53 11.71
CA ARG A 39 -1.13 -4.88 11.10
C ARG A 39 0.17 -4.99 10.28
N GLY A 40 0.53 -6.18 9.82
CA GLY A 40 1.84 -6.37 9.19
C GLY A 40 1.98 -7.63 8.34
N SER A 41 3.03 -7.62 7.54
CA SER A 41 3.27 -8.46 6.35
C SER A 41 2.31 -8.19 5.19
N TRP A 42 2.01 -6.91 4.94
CA TRP A 42 1.29 -6.47 3.75
C TRP A 42 2.09 -6.82 2.49
N THR A 43 1.41 -7.45 1.53
CA THR A 43 1.98 -7.82 0.23
C THR A 43 1.09 -7.32 -0.91
N PRO A 44 1.66 -6.99 -2.07
CA PRO A 44 0.87 -6.62 -3.24
C PRO A 44 0.02 -7.81 -3.72
N TYR A 45 -1.28 -7.58 -3.86
CA TYR A 45 -2.19 -8.51 -4.53
C TYR A 45 -2.40 -8.11 -6.00
N CYS A 46 -2.54 -6.80 -6.26
CA CYS A 46 -2.67 -6.25 -7.61
C CYS A 46 -2.07 -4.85 -7.66
N ILE A 47 -1.42 -4.50 -8.77
CA ILE A 47 -0.91 -3.15 -9.03
C ILE A 47 -1.42 -2.72 -10.41
N ILE A 48 -2.11 -1.59 -10.46
CA ILE A 48 -2.60 -0.97 -11.68
C ILE A 48 -1.77 0.29 -11.92
N THR A 49 -1.22 0.40 -13.13
CA THR A 49 -0.36 1.49 -13.58
C THR A 49 -0.92 2.13 -14.85
N GLY A 50 -0.27 3.19 -15.37
CA GLY A 50 -0.69 3.85 -16.62
C GLY A 50 -1.77 4.92 -16.45
N PHE A 51 -2.04 5.37 -15.21
CA PHE A 51 -2.89 6.53 -14.97
C PHE A 51 -2.23 7.79 -15.54
N LYS A 52 -3.00 8.61 -16.27
CA LYS A 52 -2.51 9.83 -16.92
C LYS A 52 -2.27 10.97 -15.93
N ASP A 53 -3.06 10.99 -14.85
CA ASP A 53 -3.09 12.02 -13.84
C ASP A 53 -3.32 11.40 -12.45
N ASN A 54 -3.33 12.26 -11.43
CA ASN A 54 -3.48 11.93 -10.01
C ASN A 54 -4.66 12.67 -9.37
N ILE A 55 -5.66 13.03 -10.18
CA ILE A 55 -6.85 13.81 -9.80
C ILE A 55 -7.86 12.92 -9.07
#